data_AF-A0A2M7INT6-F1
#
_entry.id   AF-A0A2M7INT6-F1
#
_cell.length_a   1.000
_cell.length_b   1.000
_cell.length_c   1.000
_cell.angle_alpha   90.00
_cell.angle_beta   90.00
_cell.angle_gamma   90.00
#
_symmetry.space_group_name_H-M   'P 1'
#
loop_
_entity.id
_entity.type
_entity.pdbx_description
1 polymer ?
#
loop_
_entity_poly.entity_id
_entity_poly.type
_entity_poly.pdbx_seq_one_letter_code
_entity_poly.pdbx_strand_id
1 'polypeptide(L)' 'NGVLNVTAKDKATGKVQSIKIEASSGLSDTDIERMKKEAEEHADEDTKKKELIDTRN' A
#
# COMPACT_ATOMS: atom_id res chain seq x y z
N ASN A 1 7.13 8.44 -1.70
CA ASN A 1 8.24 8.67 -0.74
C ASN A 1 7.75 8.54 0.70
N GLY A 2 7.25 7.36 1.09
CA GLY A 2 6.53 7.10 2.35
C GLY A 2 7.37 7.16 3.63
N VAL A 3 8.48 7.88 3.64
CA VAL A 3 9.34 8.02 4.82
C VAL A 3 8.65 8.96 5.82
N LEU A 4 8.11 8.38 6.89
CA LEU A 4 7.55 9.14 7.99
C LEU A 4 8.69 9.50 8.96
N ASN A 5 9.02 10.77 9.04
CA ASN A 5 10.04 11.25 9.98
C ASN A 5 9.38 11.48 11.34
N VAL A 6 9.72 10.66 12.34
CA VAL A 6 9.22 10.81 13.70
C VAL A 6 10.35 11.33 14.59
N THR A 7 10.23 12.58 15.03
CA THR A 7 11.16 13.17 16.01
C THR A 7 10.61 13.00 17.41
N ALA A 8 11.34 12.28 18.27
CA ALA A 8 11.03 12.18 19.68
C ALA A 8 11.94 13.16 20.46
N LYS A 9 11.34 14.08 21.22
CA LYS A 9 12.06 15.02 22.09
C LYS A 9 11.77 14.71 23.55
N ASP A 10 12.81 14.40 24.30
CA ASP A 10 12.72 14.26 25.75
C ASP A 10 12.52 15.64 26.39
N LYS A 11 11.40 15.81 27.11
CA LYS A 11 11.00 17.11 27.68
C LYS A 11 11.82 17.53 28.92
N ALA A 12 12.46 16.58 29.60
CA ALA A 12 13.21 16.86 30.82
C ALA A 12 14.67 17.25 30.53
N THR A 13 15.27 16.62 29.53
CA THR A 13 16.70 16.82 29.17
C THR A 13 16.91 17.62 27.88
N GLY A 14 15.84 17.87 27.12
CA GLY A 14 15.88 18.60 25.85
C GLY A 14 16.52 17.83 24.70
N LYS A 15 17.00 16.60 24.94
CA LYS A 15 17.63 15.76 23.92
C LYS A 15 16.60 15.34 22.88
N VAL A 16 16.93 15.57 21.62
CA VAL A 16 16.13 15.17 20.47
C VAL A 16 16.75 13.91 19.87
N GLN A 17 15.96 12.84 19.76
CA GLN A 17 16.32 11.67 18.96
C GLN A 17 15.43 11.65 17.73
N SER A 18 16.07 11.72 16.56
CA SER A 18 15.39 11.61 15.29
C SER A 18 15.34 10.13 14.91
N ILE A 19 14.15 9.54 14.96
CA ILE A 19 13.93 8.17 14.50
C ILE A 19 13.38 8.29 13.08
N LYS A 20 14.22 7.98 12.10
CA LYS A 20 13.77 7.85 10.73
C LYS A 20 13.03 6.51 10.64
N ILE A 21 11.70 6.56 10.62
CA ILE A 21 10.91 5.40 10.24
C ILE A 21 10.96 5.38 8.72
N GLU A 22 11.98 4.70 8.21
CA GLU A 22 11.95 4.22 6.85
C GLU A 22 10.73 3.32 6.80
N ALA A 23 9.65 3.79 6.17
CA ALA A 23 8.62 2.87 5.73
C ALA A 23 9.34 1.95 4.74
N SER A 24 9.88 0.85 5.25
CA SER A 24 9.75 -0.41 4.57
C SER A 24 8.26 -0.53 4.34
N SER A 25 7.80 -0.01 3.19
CA SER A 25 6.55 -0.40 2.59
C SER A 25 6.54 -1.90 2.76
N GLY A 26 5.72 -2.41 3.68
CA GLY A 26 5.78 -3.80 4.15
C GLY A 26 5.41 -4.82 3.08
N LEU A 27 5.31 -4.36 1.84
CA LEU A 27 5.16 -5.12 0.63
C LEU A 27 6.53 -5.08 -0.04
N SER A 28 7.17 -6.25 -0.09
CA SER A 28 8.32 -6.44 -0.96
C SER A 28 7.93 -6.15 -2.40
N ASP A 29 8.87 -5.82 -3.29
CA ASP A 29 8.56 -5.60 -4.71
C ASP A 29 7.78 -6.80 -5.31
N THR A 30 8.04 -8.00 -4.80
CA THR A 30 7.30 -9.24 -5.11
C THR A 30 5.84 -9.20 -4.68
N ASP A 31 5.54 -8.65 -3.51
CA ASP A 31 4.16 -8.47 -3.04
C ASP A 31 3.43 -7.39 -3.85
N ILE A 32 4.14 -6.34 -4.26
CA ILE A 32 3.57 -5.29 -5.12
C ILE A 32 3.20 -5.87 -6.48
N GLU A 33 4.08 -6.65 -7.11
CA GLU A 33 3.79 -7.30 -8.39
C GLU A 33 2.63 -8.29 -8.29
N ARG A 34 2.62 -9.11 -7.23
CA ARG A 34 1.53 -10.05 -6.98
C ARG A 34 0.19 -9.34 -6.80
N MET A 35 0.14 -8.30 -5.96
CA MET A 35 -1.07 -7.51 -5.76
C MET A 35 -1.55 -6.81 -7.03
N LYS A 36 -0.62 -6.36 -7.88
CA LYS A 36 -0.95 -5.71 -9.15
C LYS A 36 -1.59 -6.70 -10.12
N LYS A 37 -1.04 -7.92 -10.21
CA LYS A 37 -1.57 -9.00 -11.03
C LYS A 37 -2.94 -9.47 -10.54
N GLU A 38 -3.09 -9.68 -9.23
CA GLU A 38 -4.39 -10.03 -8.63
C GLU A 38 -5.44 -8.94 -8.91
N ALA A 39 -5.06 -7.66 -8.82
CA ALA A 39 -5.96 -6.55 -9.14
C ALA A 39 -6.40 -6.50 -10.61
N GLU A 40 -5.49 -6.77 -11.55
CA GLU A 40 -5.83 -6.86 -12.98
C GLU A 40 -6.75 -8.05 -13.28
N GLU A 41 -6.45 -9.24 -12.74
CA GLU A 41 -7.28 -10.44 -12.96
C GLU A 41 -8.71 -10.26 -12.41
N HIS A 42 -8.86 -9.62 -11.26
CA HIS A 42 -10.18 -9.33 -10.69
C HIS A 42 -10.94 -8.23 -11.45
N ALA A 43 -10.25 -7.23 -11.99
CA ALA A 43 -10.88 -6.20 -12.82
C ALA A 43 -11.46 -6.78 -14.12
N ASP A 44 -10.77 -7.74 -14.73
CA ASP A 44 -11.25 -8.46 -15.91
C ASP A 44 -12.43 -9.40 -15.57
N GLU A 45 -12.39 -10.07 -14.42
CA GLU A 45 -13.52 -10.91 -13.97
C GLU A 45 -14.79 -10.08 -13.71
N ASP A 46 -14.65 -8.92 -13.05
CA ASP A 46 -15.77 -8.02 -12.81
C ASP A 46 -16.35 -7.50 -14.13
N THR A 47 -15.50 -7.18 -15.10
CA THR A 47 -15.93 -6.74 -16.43
C THR A 47 -16.69 -7.85 -17.16
N LYS A 48 -16.15 -9.07 -17.19
CA LYS A 48 -16.83 -10.23 -17.80
C LYS A 48 -18.15 -10.56 -17.13
N LYS A 49 -18.22 -10.52 -15.79
CA LYS A 49 -19.48 -10.70 -15.06
C LYS A 49 -20.49 -9.64 -15.44
N LYS A 50 -20.05 -8.40 -15.57
CA LYS A 50 -20.92 -7.28 -15.97
C LYS A 50 -21.46 -7.48 -17.38
N GLU A 51 -20.62 -7.89 -18.34
CA GLU A 51 -21.05 -8.20 -19.71
C GLU A 51 -22.04 -9.38 -19.78
N LEU A 52 -21.81 -10.44 -18.99
CA LEU A 52 -22.74 -11.57 -18.89
C LEU A 52 -24.11 -11.18 -18.33
N ILE A 53 -24.16 -10.23 -17.40
CA ILE A 53 -25.41 -9.70 -16.84
C ILE A 53 -26.10 -8.78 -17.85
N ASP A 54 -25.35 -7.95 -18.57
CA ASP A 54 -25.86 -7.02 -19.58
C ASP A 54 -26.46 -7.76 -20.78
N THR A 55 -25.79 -8.81 -21.25
CA THR A 55 -26.24 -9.64 -22.39
C THR A 55 -27.53 -10.41 -22.09
N ARG A 56 -27.95 -10.49 -20.82
CA ARG A 56 -29.11 -11.27 -20.38
C ARG A 56 -30.39 -10.44 -20.21
N ASN A 57 -30.36 -9.12 -20.46
CA ASN A 57 -31.55 -8.25 -20.56
C ASN A 57 -31.97 -8.05 -22.02
#